data_AF-A0A4P8HP61-F1
#
_entry.id   AF-A0A4P8HP61-F1
#
_cell.length_a   1.000
_cell.length_b   1.000
_cell.length_c   1.000
_cell.angle_alpha   90.00
_cell.angle_beta   90.00
_cell.angle_gamma   90.00
#
_symmetry.space_group_name_H-M   'P 1'
#
loop_
_entity.id
_entity.type
_entity.pdbx_description
1 polymer ?
#
loop_
_entity_poly.entity_id
_entity_poly.type
_entity_poly.pdbx_seq_one_letter_code
_entity_poly.pdbx_strand_id
1 'polypeptide(L)'
;MRDWHQSDESDLPLWVLDLDDALYSVDHRRLCVWPDEFDGRWHWEIQTYDDAGLAGSGVCATLAEAKAAAVAAAHLPATTSTRID
;
A
#
# COMPACT_ATOMS: atom_id res chain seq x y z
N MET A 1 16.82 4.90 -6.08
CA MET A 1 15.83 4.66 -5.01
C MET A 1 14.51 5.13 -5.58
N ARG A 2 13.44 4.39 -5.36
CA ARG A 2 12.11 4.84 -5.75
C ARG A 2 11.56 5.67 -4.60
N ASP A 3 10.93 6.79 -4.95
CA ASP A 3 10.43 7.74 -3.99
C ASP A 3 8.92 7.76 -4.00
N TRP A 4 8.35 8.02 -2.83
CA TRP A 4 6.92 8.28 -2.70
C TRP A 4 6.56 9.52 -3.51
N HIS A 5 5.51 9.43 -4.30
CA HIS A 5 4.91 10.58 -4.97
C HIS A 5 3.44 10.70 -4.60
N GLN A 6 2.89 11.90 -4.69
CA GLN A 6 1.46 12.10 -4.55
C GLN A 6 0.78 11.75 -5.88
N SER A 7 -0.29 10.97 -5.82
CA SER A 7 -1.13 10.62 -6.97
C SER A 7 -2.35 11.52 -7.02
N ASP A 8 -2.77 11.85 -8.25
CA ASP A 8 -3.98 12.60 -8.57
C ASP A 8 -5.18 11.68 -8.91
N GLU A 9 -5.05 10.37 -8.67
CA GLU A 9 -6.12 9.37 -8.94
C GLU A 9 -7.29 9.45 -7.95
N SER A 10 -7.13 10.19 -6.85
CA SER A 10 -8.15 10.38 -5.83
C SER A 10 -8.32 11.88 -5.53
N ASP A 11 -9.54 12.28 -5.20
CA ASP A 11 -9.83 13.61 -4.66
C ASP A 11 -9.22 13.81 -3.26
N LEU A 12 -8.86 12.71 -2.58
CA LEU A 12 -8.17 12.73 -1.29
C LEU A 12 -6.65 12.61 -1.46
N PRO A 13 -5.84 13.13 -0.51
CA PRO A 13 -4.39 13.00 -0.57
C PRO A 13 -3.95 11.53 -0.61
N LEU A 14 -3.48 11.08 -1.77
CA LEU A 14 -2.99 9.71 -1.97
C LEU A 14 -1.49 9.73 -2.24
N TRP A 15 -0.72 9.04 -1.42
CA TRP A 15 0.71 8.83 -1.61
C TRP A 15 0.97 7.43 -2.10
N VAL A 16 1.82 7.30 -3.11
CA VAL A 16 2.04 6.05 -3.82
C VAL A 16 3.52 5.77 -4.01
N LEU A 17 3.87 4.48 -3.95
CA LEU A 17 5.20 3.97 -4.27
C LEU A 17 5.07 2.68 -5.07
N ASP A 18 5.48 2.73 -6.33
CA ASP A 18 5.54 1.55 -7.20
C ASP A 18 6.75 0.68 -6.83
N LEU A 19 6.53 -0.61 -6.61
CA LEU A 19 7.56 -1.58 -6.22
C LEU A 19 8.18 -2.33 -7.41
N ASP A 20 7.46 -2.40 -8.54
CA ASP A 20 7.93 -3.03 -9.78
C ASP A 20 8.10 -1.99 -10.91
N ASP A 21 9.12 -2.14 -11.77
CA ASP A 21 9.40 -1.15 -12.85
C ASP A 21 8.43 -1.34 -14.03
N ALA A 22 7.82 -2.53 -14.11
CA ALA A 22 6.83 -2.88 -15.10
C ALA A 22 5.43 -2.54 -14.59
N LEU A 23 5.03 -1.27 -14.75
CA LEU A 23 3.69 -0.78 -14.42
C LEU A 23 2.55 -1.61 -15.04
N TYR A 24 2.84 -2.35 -16.12
CA TYR A 24 1.91 -3.21 -16.85
C TYR A 24 2.25 -4.71 -16.70
N SER A 25 2.72 -5.11 -15.52
CA SER A 25 2.93 -6.52 -15.16
C SER A 25 1.83 -7.01 -14.23
N VAL A 26 1.40 -8.28 -14.40
CA VAL A 26 0.50 -8.96 -13.44
C VAL A 26 1.12 -9.07 -12.04
N ASP A 27 2.45 -9.02 -11.97
CA ASP A 27 3.20 -9.05 -10.72
C ASP A 27 3.39 -7.64 -10.12
N HIS A 28 2.85 -6.59 -10.75
CA HIS A 28 3.02 -5.20 -10.29
C HIS A 28 2.42 -5.02 -8.90
N ARG A 29 3.26 -4.59 -7.96
CA ARG A 29 2.85 -4.20 -6.62
C ARG A 29 3.05 -2.72 -6.42
N ARG A 30 2.06 -2.10 -5.78
CA ARG A 30 2.03 -0.68 -5.46
C ARG A 30 1.68 -0.49 -3.99
N LEU A 31 2.39 0.40 -3.32
CA LEU A 31 2.01 0.87 -2.00
C LEU A 31 1.15 2.12 -2.13
N CYS A 32 0.06 2.17 -1.38
CA CYS A 32 -0.85 3.29 -1.32
C CYS A 32 -0.97 3.73 0.14
N VAL A 33 -0.95 5.04 0.40
CA VAL A 33 -1.11 5.63 1.74
C VAL A 33 -1.98 6.87 1.63
N TRP A 34 -3.04 6.95 2.44
CA TRP A 34 -3.97 8.07 2.45
C TRP A 34 -4.46 8.38 3.87
N PRO A 35 -4.86 9.63 4.15
CA PRO A 35 -5.55 9.95 5.39
C PRO A 35 -7.01 9.52 5.28
N ASP A 36 -7.55 8.92 6.33
CA ASP A 36 -8.99 8.69 6.47
C ASP A 36 -9.59 9.77 7.37
N GLU A 37 -10.61 10.45 6.84
CA GLU A 37 -11.25 11.58 7.51
C GLU A 37 -12.21 11.17 8.62
N PHE A 38 -12.60 9.90 8.69
CA PHE A 38 -13.56 9.38 9.67
C PHE A 38 -12.87 8.94 10.96
N ASP A 39 -11.67 8.36 10.88
CA ASP A 39 -10.91 7.92 12.05
C ASP A 39 -9.69 8.80 12.38
N GLY A 40 -9.34 9.73 11.49
CA GLY A 40 -8.20 10.64 11.64
C GLY A 40 -6.84 9.94 11.55
N ARG A 41 -6.79 8.73 11.00
CA ARG A 41 -5.59 7.90 10.87
C ARG A 41 -5.10 7.88 9.43
N TRP A 42 -3.88 7.39 9.27
CA TRP A 42 -3.28 7.13 7.97
C TRP A 42 -3.41 5.65 7.65
N HIS A 43 -4.13 5.36 6.58
CA HIS A 43 -4.32 4.02 6.06
C HIS A 43 -3.24 3.72 5.05
N TRP A 44 -2.86 2.46 4.97
CA TRP A 44 -1.93 1.98 3.95
C TRP A 44 -2.33 0.62 3.43
N GLU A 45 -2.05 0.39 2.16
CA GLU A 45 -2.35 -0.85 1.46
C GLU A 45 -1.25 -1.22 0.46
N ILE A 46 -1.10 -2.52 0.21
CA ILE A 46 -0.27 -3.08 -0.85
C ILE A 46 -1.22 -3.62 -1.92
N GLN A 47 -1.40 -2.83 -2.98
CA GLN A 47 -2.19 -3.21 -4.14
C GLN A 47 -1.37 -4.09 -5.08
N THR A 48 -2.06 -5.03 -5.71
CA THR A 48 -1.53 -5.91 -6.77
C THR A 48 -2.33 -5.66 -8.05
N TYR A 49 -1.71 -5.81 -9.23
CA TYR A 49 -2.22 -5.37 -10.56
C TYR A 49 -3.68 -5.70 -10.87
N ASP A 50 -4.26 -6.72 -10.25
CA ASP A 50 -5.64 -7.08 -10.54
C ASP A 50 -6.69 -6.24 -9.80
N ASP A 51 -6.32 -5.32 -8.89
CA ASP A 51 -7.28 -4.67 -7.95
C ASP A 51 -8.18 -5.68 -7.19
N ALA A 52 -7.92 -6.99 -7.36
CA ALA A 52 -8.67 -8.14 -6.88
C ALA A 52 -8.01 -8.72 -5.62
N GLY A 53 -6.85 -8.18 -5.24
CA GLY A 53 -6.01 -8.69 -4.18
C GLY A 53 -5.30 -7.57 -3.41
N LEU A 54 -5.54 -7.59 -2.10
CA LEU A 54 -4.82 -6.81 -1.10
C LEU A 54 -3.72 -7.70 -0.50
N ALA A 55 -2.45 -7.40 -0.74
CA ALA A 55 -1.34 -8.17 -0.19
C ALA A 55 -1.05 -7.83 1.29
N GLY A 56 -1.52 -6.67 1.74
CA GLY A 56 -1.44 -6.25 3.13
C GLY A 56 -2.06 -4.87 3.33
N SER A 57 -2.54 -4.60 4.53
CA SER A 57 -3.05 -3.29 4.92
C SER A 57 -2.84 -3.00 6.40
N GLY A 58 -3.00 -1.74 6.76
CA GLY A 58 -3.01 -1.33 8.15
C GLY A 58 -3.31 0.16 8.32
N VAL A 59 -3.29 0.59 9.58
CA VAL A 59 -3.54 1.97 9.99
C VAL A 59 -2.48 2.46 10.95
N CYS A 60 -2.10 3.73 10.85
CA CYS A 60 -1.09 4.38 11.68
C CYS A 60 -1.54 5.79 12.09
N ALA A 61 -0.89 6.38 13.09
CA ALA A 61 -1.24 7.72 13.56
C ALA A 61 -0.68 8.81 12.64
N THR A 62 0.40 8.53 11.92
CA THR A 62 1.08 9.51 11.07
C THR A 62 1.42 8.98 9.67
N LEU A 63 1.57 9.90 8.71
CA LEU A 63 2.03 9.59 7.36
C LEU A 63 3.38 8.86 7.34
N ALA A 64 4.32 9.29 8.17
CA ALA A 64 5.66 8.70 8.22
C ALA A 64 5.62 7.25 8.70
N GLU A 65 4.81 6.96 9.73
CA GLU A 65 4.58 5.60 10.22
C GLU A 65 3.89 4.73 9.17
N ALA A 66 2.84 5.24 8.50
CA ALA A 66 2.13 4.50 7.47
C ALA A 66 3.05 4.13 6.30
N LYS A 67 3.86 5.08 5.81
CA LYS A 67 4.86 4.82 4.76
C LYS A 67 5.90 3.78 5.19
N ALA A 68 6.41 3.87 6.41
CA ALA A 68 7.37 2.92 6.94
C ALA A 68 6.76 1.52 7.12
N ALA A 69 5.53 1.43 7.62
CA ALA A 69 4.80 0.18 7.82
C ALA A 69 4.49 -0.51 6.48
N ALA A 70 4.03 0.24 5.48
CA ALA A 70 3.77 -0.28 4.14
C ALA A 70 5.04 -0.87 3.49
N VAL A 71 6.17 -0.15 3.58
CA VAL A 71 7.46 -0.65 3.07
C VAL A 71 7.94 -1.88 3.83
N ALA A 72 7.81 -1.89 5.16
CA ALA A 72 8.17 -3.04 5.98
C ALA A 72 7.32 -4.27 5.60
N ALA A 73 6.00 -4.09 5.45
CA ALA A 73 5.08 -5.16 5.08
C ALA A 73 5.35 -5.71 3.66
N ALA A 74 5.76 -4.85 2.72
CA ALA A 74 6.09 -5.25 1.35
C ALA A 74 7.32 -6.17 1.24
N HIS A 75 8.22 -6.10 2.23
CA HIS A 75 9.41 -6.94 2.32
C HIS A 75 9.20 -8.23 3.11
N LEU A 76 8.06 -8.38 3.78
CA LEU A 76 7.71 -9.64 4.41
C LEU A 76 7.33 -10.64 3.32
N PRO A 77 7.83 -11.90 3.37
CA PRO A 77 7.31 -12.94 2.51
C PRO A 77 5.81 -13.08 2.79
N ALA A 78 5.01 -13.20 1.72
CA ALA A 78 3.56 -13.42 1.82
C ALA A 78 3.35 -14.60 2.77
N THR A 79 2.98 -14.31 4.02
CA THR A 79 2.77 -15.36 4.99
C THR A 79 1.45 -15.96 4.58
N THR A 80 1.50 -17.13 3.93
CA THR A 80 0.33 -17.87 3.50
C THR A 80 -0.61 -17.95 4.70
N SER A 81 -1.67 -17.14 4.68
CA SER A 81 -2.74 -17.23 5.66
C SER A 81 -3.39 -18.57 5.41
N THR A 82 -2.93 -19.59 6.14
CA THR A 82 -3.57 -20.89 6.20
C THR A 82 -4.96 -20.65 6.77
N ARG A 83 -5.94 -20.50 5.88
CA ARG A 83 -7.35 -20.60 6.22
C ARG A 83 -7.52 -21.97 6.86
N ILE A 84 -7.75 -22.01 8.17
CA ILE A 84 -8.23 -23.22 8.84
C ILE A 84 -9.71 -23.33 8.45
N ASP A 85 -10.04 -24.52 7.93
CA ASP A 85 -11.33 -24.98 7.42
C ASP A 85 -12.53 -24.64 8.34
#